data_AF-J7CWY9-F1
#
_entry.id   AF-J7CWY9-F1
#
_cell.length_a   1.000
_cell.length_b   1.000
_cell.length_c   1.000
_cell.angle_alpha   90.00
_cell.angle_beta   90.00
_cell.angle_gamma   90.00
#
_symmetry.space_group_name_H-M   'P 1'
#
loop_
_entity.id
_entity.type
_entity.pdbx_description
1 polymer ?
#
loop_
_entity_poly.entity_id
_entity_poly.type
_entity_poly.pdbx_seq_one_letter_code
_entity_poly.pdbx_strand_id
1 'polypeptide(L)'
;MYWLILFFVFIFLLTISQLMLNMLAMRHVHINRWVWALASFLIVILPKIILPQMNVLLSWGTYILCGIFAINFMIEQHRWFVTSKL
;
A
#
# COMPACT_ATOMS: atom_id res chain seq x y z
N MET A 1 -23.80 5.33 -8.22
CA MET A 1 -22.84 6.45 -8.31
C MET A 1 -21.59 6.28 -7.43
N TYR A 2 -21.67 5.73 -6.20
CA TYR A 2 -20.49 5.50 -5.33
C TYR A 2 -19.39 4.60 -5.93
N TRP A 3 -19.76 3.63 -6.78
CA TRP A 3 -18.80 2.74 -7.44
C TRP A 3 -17.81 3.46 -8.36
N LEU A 4 -18.25 4.50 -9.08
CA LEU A 4 -17.36 5.30 -9.93
C LEU A 4 -16.33 6.06 -9.08
N ILE A 5 -16.76 6.61 -7.95
CA ILE A 5 -15.87 7.32 -7.01
C ILE A 5 -14.81 6.34 -6.46
N LEU A 6 -15.23 5.16 -6.01
CA LEU A 6 -14.31 4.12 -5.54
C LEU A 6 -13.32 3.69 -6.61
N PHE A 7 -13.76 3.59 -7.87
CA PHE A 7 -12.90 3.26 -9.00
C PHE A 7 -11.83 4.33 -9.23
N PHE A 8 -12.19 5.61 -9.24
CA PHE A 8 -11.22 6.70 -9.37
C PHE A 8 -10.25 6.77 -8.19
N VAL A 9 -10.74 6.55 -6.95
CA VAL A 9 -9.88 6.47 -5.76
C VAL A 9 -8.88 5.31 -5.88
N PHE A 10 -9.33 4.15 -6.37
CA PHE A 10 -8.47 3.01 -6.59
C PHE A 10 -7.41 3.28 -7.66
N ILE A 11 -7.77 3.87 -8.81
CA ILE A 11 -6.81 4.26 -9.84
C ILE A 11 -5.78 5.24 -9.27
N PHE A 12 -6.24 6.25 -8.52
CA PHE A 12 -5.37 7.22 -7.90
C PHE A 12 -4.36 6.58 -6.93
N LEU A 13 -4.83 5.68 -6.05
CA LEU A 13 -3.97 4.88 -5.17
C LEU A 13 -2.95 4.06 -5.94
N LEU A 14 -3.38 3.40 -7.03
CA LEU A 14 -2.52 2.57 -7.87
C LEU A 14 -1.43 3.41 -8.55
N THR A 15 -1.77 4.59 -9.06
CA THR A 15 -0.80 5.52 -9.65
C THR A 15 0.23 5.98 -8.62
N ILE A 16 -0.20 6.33 -7.41
CA ILE A 16 0.71 6.72 -6.33
C ILE A 16 1.66 5.57 -5.96
N SER A 17 1.12 4.36 -5.80
CA SER A 17 1.91 3.16 -5.50
C SER A 17 2.97 2.90 -6.56
N GLN A 18 2.60 2.98 -7.84
CA GLN A 18 3.56 2.82 -8.95
C GLN A 18 4.64 3.91 -8.95
N LEU A 19 4.26 5.18 -8.76
CA LEU A 19 5.20 6.29 -8.68
C LEU A 19 6.19 6.08 -7.53
N MET A 20 5.69 5.69 -6.36
CA MET A 20 6.50 5.47 -5.18
C MET A 20 7.51 4.34 -5.39
N LEU A 21 7.07 3.21 -5.95
CA LEU A 21 7.97 2.10 -6.28
C LEU A 21 9.01 2.48 -7.33
N ASN A 22 8.65 3.27 -8.34
CA ASN A 22 9.59 3.78 -9.33
C ASN A 22 10.64 4.71 -8.71
N MET A 23 10.23 5.59 -7.79
CA MET A 23 11.17 6.45 -7.06
C MET A 23 12.13 5.64 -6.18
N LEU A 24 11.64 4.59 -5.52
CA LEU A 24 12.48 3.68 -4.74
C LEU A 24 13.47 2.94 -5.64
N ALA A 25 13.02 2.47 -6.80
CA ALA A 25 13.87 1.80 -7.78
C ALA A 25 14.96 2.73 -8.35
N MET A 26 14.64 4.00 -8.63
CA MET A 26 15.62 5.01 -9.04
C MET A 26 16.68 5.27 -7.97
N ARG A 27 16.35 5.07 -6.68
CA ARG A 27 17.30 5.17 -5.57
C ARG A 27 18.02 3.86 -5.25
N HIS A 28 17.88 2.83 -6.09
CA HIS A 28 18.41 1.47 -5.86
C HIS A 28 17.93 0.83 -4.54
N VAL A 29 16.79 1.27 -4.01
CA VAL A 29 16.21 0.70 -2.79
C VAL A 29 15.29 -0.45 -3.18
N HIS A 30 15.78 -1.67 -2.98
CA HIS A 30 15.01 -2.89 -3.19
C HIS A 30 14.37 -3.33 -1.87
N ILE A 31 13.09 -3.05 -1.71
CA ILE A 31 12.30 -3.53 -0.56
C ILE A 31 11.76 -4.91 -0.88
N ASN A 32 12.00 -5.87 0.01
CA ASN A 32 11.41 -7.22 -0.10
C ASN A 32 9.89 -7.13 -0.07
N ARG A 33 9.21 -7.79 -1.01
CA ARG A 33 7.74 -7.81 -1.14
C ARG A 33 7.03 -8.06 0.19
N TRP A 34 7.52 -8.99 1.01
CA TRP A 34 6.88 -9.35 2.28
C TRP A 34 6.87 -8.22 3.31
N VAL A 35 7.80 -7.27 3.22
CA VAL A 35 7.81 -6.07 4.08
C VAL A 35 6.60 -5.20 3.79
N TRP A 36 6.21 -5.04 2.51
CA TRP A 36 4.99 -4.32 2.14
C TRP A 36 3.73 -4.99 2.70
N ALA A 37 3.66 -6.32 2.61
CA ALA A 37 2.55 -7.08 3.18
C ALA A 37 2.47 -6.87 4.70
N LEU A 38 3.57 -7.08 5.43
CA LEU A 38 3.60 -6.86 6.87
C LEU A 38 3.22 -5.42 7.24
N ALA A 39 3.77 -4.42 6.53
CA ALA A 39 3.47 -3.01 6.76
C ALA A 39 1.98 -2.69 6.59
N SER A 40 1.29 -3.29 5.61
CA SER A 40 -0.16 -3.08 5.43
C SER A 40 -1.00 -3.51 6.64
N PHE A 41 -0.59 -4.56 7.34
CA PHE A 41 -1.26 -4.98 8.58
C PHE A 41 -0.83 -4.14 9.77
N LEU A 42 0.48 -3.91 9.93
CA LEU A 42 1.04 -3.19 11.06
C LEU A 42 0.49 -1.76 11.13
N ILE A 43 0.35 -1.06 10.00
CA ILE A 43 -0.11 0.34 9.96
C ILE A 43 -1.54 0.52 10.48
N VAL A 44 -2.36 -0.54 10.50
CA VAL A 44 -3.73 -0.52 11.04
C VAL A 44 -3.77 -1.05 12.46
N ILE A 45 -3.03 -2.12 12.74
CA ILE A 45 -3.08 -2.82 14.02
C ILE A 45 -2.37 -2.04 15.13
N LEU A 46 -1.13 -1.57 14.88
CA LEU A 46 -0.34 -0.85 15.89
C LEU A 46 -1.07 0.38 16.42
N PRO A 47 -1.62 1.27 15.57
CA PRO A 47 -2.29 2.46 16.06
C PRO A 47 -3.51 2.13 16.93
N LYS A 48 -4.27 1.09 16.60
CA LYS A 48 -5.42 0.65 17.43
C LYS A 48 -5.01 0.08 18.78
N ILE A 49 -3.87 -0.58 18.88
CA ILE A 49 -3.35 -1.12 20.14
C ILE A 49 -2.82 0.01 21.04
N ILE A 50 -2.07 0.96 20.45
CA ILE A 50 -1.42 2.04 21.20
C ILE A 50 -2.42 3.15 21.56
N LEU A 51 -3.31 3.51 20.63
CA LEU A 51 -4.31 4.55 20.77
C LEU A 51 -5.70 4.00 20.43
N PRO A 52 -6.35 3.28 21.37
CA PRO A 52 -7.67 2.68 21.13
C PRO A 52 -8.77 3.71 20.82
N GLN A 53 -8.61 4.96 21.27
CA GLN A 53 -9.53 6.07 20.99
C GLN A 53 -9.01 7.01 19.89
N MET A 54 -8.63 6.43 18.75
CA MET A 54 -8.20 7.21 17.58
C MET A 54 -9.37 7.99 16.98
N ASN A 55 -9.12 9.26 16.65
CA ASN A 55 -10.05 10.08 15.89
C ASN A 55 -10.30 9.46 14.49
N VAL A 56 -11.51 9.67 13.97
CA VAL A 56 -11.98 9.17 12.68
C VAL A 56 -11.01 9.55 11.55
N LEU A 57 -10.50 10.79 11.56
CA LEU A 57 -9.56 11.28 10.54
C LEU A 57 -8.25 10.44 10.52
N LEU A 58 -7.70 10.13 11.70
CA LEU A 58 -6.47 9.34 11.83
C LEU A 58 -6.70 7.90 11.35
N SER A 59 -7.89 7.35 11.63
CA SER A 59 -8.30 6.02 11.16
C SER A 59 -8.41 5.95 9.64
N TRP A 60 -8.96 6.98 8.99
CA TRP A 60 -8.97 7.05 7.52
C TRP A 60 -7.56 7.10 6.93
N GLY A 61 -6.65 7.85 7.57
CA GLY A 61 -5.25 7.90 7.17
C GLY A 61 -4.56 6.53 7.21
N THR A 62 -4.76 5.75 8.29
CA THR A 62 -4.18 4.42 8.39
C THR A 62 -4.75 3.43 7.38
N TYR A 63 -6.04 3.55 7.04
CA TYR A 63 -6.65 2.71 5.99
C TYR A 63 -6.14 3.06 4.58
N ILE A 64 -5.96 4.35 4.27
CA ILE A 64 -5.37 4.77 2.99
C ILE A 64 -3.93 4.25 2.88
N LEU A 65 -3.12 4.40 3.93
CA LEU A 65 -1.76 3.88 3.97
C LEU A 65 -1.72 2.35 3.84
N CYS A 66 -2.65 1.65 4.49
CA CYS A 66 -2.82 0.21 4.33
C CYS A 66 -3.07 -0.17 2.87
N GLY A 67 -3.98 0.55 2.19
CA GLY A 67 -4.25 0.36 0.77
C GLY A 67 -3.00 0.54 -0.10
N ILE A 68 -2.23 1.61 0.14
CA ILE A 68 -0.97 1.88 -0.59
C ILE A 68 0.02 0.71 -0.42
N PHE A 69 0.24 0.25 0.81
CA PHE A 69 1.16 -0.86 1.08
C PHE A 69 0.68 -2.19 0.49
N ALA A 70 -0.62 -2.46 0.55
CA ALA A 70 -1.21 -3.65 -0.05
C ALA A 70 -1.06 -3.65 -1.58
N ILE A 71 -1.29 -2.50 -2.23
CA ILE A 71 -1.09 -2.35 -3.67
C ILE A 71 0.39 -2.51 -4.04
N ASN A 72 1.32 -1.94 -3.26
CA ASN A 72 2.75 -2.12 -3.51
C ASN A 72 3.17 -3.58 -3.43
N PHE A 73 2.66 -4.31 -2.43
CA PHE A 73 2.87 -5.74 -2.32
C PHE A 73 2.38 -6.48 -3.58
N MET A 74 1.17 -6.16 -4.07
CA MET A 74 0.63 -6.78 -5.27
C MET A 74 1.46 -6.48 -6.52
N ILE A 75 1.92 -5.24 -6.69
CA ILE A 75 2.79 -4.85 -7.81
C ILE A 75 4.11 -5.63 -7.76
N GLU A 76 4.74 -5.69 -6.58
CA GLU A 76 6.02 -6.37 -6.41
C GLU A 76 5.89 -7.91 -6.53
N GLN A 77 4.79 -8.48 -6.04
CA GLN A 77 4.43 -9.89 -6.25
C GLN A 77 4.27 -10.19 -7.74
N HIS A 78 3.48 -9.39 -8.45
CA HIS A 78 3.29 -9.54 -9.89
C HIS A 78 4.62 -9.46 -10.64
N ARG A 79 5.46 -8.47 -10.32
CA ARG A 79 6.81 -8.34 -10.89
C ARG A 79 7.65 -9.59 -10.64
N TRP A 80 7.69 -10.07 -9.40
CA TRP A 80 8.41 -11.30 -9.08
C TRP A 80 7.88 -12.50 -9.84
N PHE A 81 6.56 -12.69 -9.95
CA PHE A 81 5.96 -13.80 -10.69
C PHE A 81 6.30 -13.77 -12.18
N VAL A 82 6.36 -12.57 -12.78
CA VAL A 82 6.74 -12.40 -14.19
C VAL A 82 8.23 -12.69 -14.38
N THR A 83 9.10 -12.19 -13.49
CA THR A 83 10.54 -12.40 -13.59
C THR A 83 10.97 -13.82 -13.22
N SER A 84 10.30 -14.50 -12.29
CA SER A 84 10.65 -15.85 -11.84
C SER A 84 10.25 -16.97 -12.82
N LYS A 85 9.46 -16.63 -13.85
CA LYS A 85 9.02 -17.56 -14.90
C LYS A 85 9.90 -17.50 -16.17
N LEU A 86 10.87 -16.58 -16.20
CA LEU A 86 11.96 -16.52 -17.17
C LEU A 86 13.20 -17.21 -16.59
#